data_AF-A0A176S236-F1
#
_entry.id   AF-A0A176S236-F1
#
_cell.length_a   1.000
_cell.length_b   1.000
_cell.length_c   1.000
_cell.angle_alpha   90.00
_cell.angle_beta   90.00
_cell.angle_gamma   90.00
#
_symmetry.space_group_name_H-M   'P 1'
#
loop_
_entity.id
_entity.type
_entity.pdbx_description
1 polymer ?
#
loop_
_entity_poly.entity_id
_entity_poly.type
_entity_poly.pdbx_seq_one_letter_code
_entity_poly.pdbx_strand_id
1 'polypeptide(L)'
;MNVDKEETSYTICNFCSSLCNVQVTTRTSNGVKRIVKLDGNPHSTLNRGKMCARGQAGLQQTYDPDRFKKPLIRVEGSKRGEWKFREASWEEAWDYIEKKSKGAKIQPWEWTLIGGWTSCIFYMNWSVPFAVANGIPNIVASPMQHCVTTGHLGTDAVTGTFNVHDEILPDYDNAKYIVYVGNNASIGGVSTCRVVRFAAGRKNGAKVVVLDPRLSETASKADEWVPIRPGTDLDFCLAMLREMLDKRYFHAEFLRVRTNMPFLVYKDDNEDWQLVKDSEGRPMVVWEGTSEIHTIPAFSNYNRTDINGKTFCPT
;
A
#
# COMPACT_ATOMS: atom_id res chain seq x y z
N MET A 1 -13.19 -29.10 -40.29
CA MET A 1 -11.98 -28.72 -39.50
C MET A 1 -12.39 -27.55 -38.63
N ASN A 2 -12.48 -27.74 -37.31
CA ASN A 2 -12.80 -26.63 -36.40
C ASN A 2 -11.60 -25.69 -36.38
N VAL A 3 -11.78 -24.47 -36.89
CA VAL A 3 -10.75 -23.44 -36.86
C VAL A 3 -10.57 -23.01 -35.40
N ASP A 4 -9.35 -23.14 -34.88
CA ASP A 4 -8.99 -22.59 -33.57
C ASP A 4 -9.21 -21.07 -33.62
N LYS A 5 -10.27 -20.58 -32.97
CA LYS A 5 -10.56 -19.16 -32.88
C LYS A 5 -9.87 -18.59 -31.65
N GLU A 6 -8.97 -17.64 -31.85
CA GLU A 6 -8.39 -16.86 -30.76
C GLU A 6 -9.14 -15.56 -30.53
N GLU A 7 -9.35 -15.23 -29.26
CA GLU A 7 -9.98 -13.99 -28.83
C GLU A 7 -9.13 -13.34 -27.74
N THR A 8 -9.02 -12.02 -27.83
CA THR A 8 -8.32 -11.20 -26.84
C THR A 8 -9.33 -10.54 -25.92
N SER A 9 -9.09 -10.61 -24.62
CA SER A 9 -9.78 -9.79 -23.62
C SER A 9 -8.77 -9.13 -22.68
N TYR A 10 -9.23 -8.20 -21.84
CA TYR A 10 -8.39 -7.46 -20.91
C TYR A 10 -8.91 -7.60 -19.48
N THR A 11 -8.00 -7.73 -18.53
CA THR A 11 -8.31 -7.83 -17.11
C THR A 11 -7.16 -7.27 -16.27
N ILE A 12 -7.21 -7.47 -14.96
CA ILE A 12 -6.16 -7.08 -14.02
C ILE A 12 -5.55 -8.30 -13.35
N CYS A 13 -4.25 -8.28 -13.12
CA CYS A 13 -3.55 -9.28 -12.33
C CYS A 13 -3.83 -9.06 -10.85
N ASN A 14 -4.18 -10.13 -10.13
CA ASN A 14 -4.48 -10.08 -8.70
C ASN A 14 -3.49 -10.91 -7.84
N PHE A 15 -2.19 -10.86 -8.18
CA PHE A 15 -1.17 -11.60 -7.41
C PHE A 15 -0.42 -10.73 -6.40
N CYS A 16 -0.31 -9.44 -6.67
CA CYS A 16 0.33 -8.48 -5.77
C CYS A 16 -0.38 -7.13 -5.88
N SER A 17 0.07 -6.14 -5.11
CA SER A 17 -0.56 -4.84 -5.04
C SER A 17 -0.47 -4.00 -6.32
N SER A 18 0.40 -4.37 -7.27
CA SER A 18 0.61 -3.59 -8.49
C SER A 18 -0.56 -3.60 -9.48
N LEU A 19 -1.53 -4.52 -9.34
CA LEU A 19 -2.74 -4.60 -10.18
C LEU A 19 -2.49 -4.44 -11.70
N CYS A 20 -1.40 -5.03 -12.19
CA CYS A 20 -0.98 -4.85 -13.59
C CYS A 20 -2.12 -5.22 -14.55
N ASN A 21 -2.35 -4.40 -15.57
CA ASN A 21 -3.35 -4.72 -16.57
C ASN A 21 -2.79 -5.80 -17.50
N VAL A 22 -3.61 -6.81 -17.76
CA VAL A 22 -3.25 -8.04 -18.46
C VAL A 22 -4.10 -8.19 -19.71
N GLN A 23 -3.47 -8.60 -20.79
CA GLN A 23 -4.10 -9.10 -21.99
C GLN A 23 -4.25 -10.61 -21.88
N VAL A 24 -5.45 -11.12 -22.10
CA VAL A 24 -5.78 -12.54 -22.00
C VAL A 24 -6.08 -13.06 -23.40
N THR A 25 -5.30 -14.03 -23.86
CA THR A 25 -5.60 -14.76 -25.09
C THR A 25 -6.36 -16.02 -24.73
N THR A 26 -7.57 -16.14 -25.27
CA THR A 26 -8.38 -17.35 -25.19
C THR A 26 -8.44 -18.04 -26.53
N ARG A 27 -8.41 -19.37 -26.53
CA ARG A 27 -8.58 -20.19 -27.73
C ARG A 27 -9.77 -21.10 -27.54
N THR A 28 -10.66 -21.14 -28.53
CA THR A 28 -11.77 -22.09 -28.58
C THR A 28 -11.41 -23.22 -29.53
N SER A 29 -11.32 -24.43 -29.00
CA SER A 29 -11.09 -25.65 -29.78
C SER A 29 -12.13 -26.71 -29.38
N ASN A 30 -12.78 -27.34 -30.37
CA ASN A 30 -13.86 -28.31 -30.15
C ASN A 30 -14.97 -27.82 -29.20
N GLY A 31 -15.37 -26.55 -29.33
CA GLY A 31 -16.39 -25.93 -28.48
C GLY A 31 -15.93 -25.57 -27.07
N VAL A 32 -14.69 -25.88 -26.69
CA VAL A 32 -14.13 -25.57 -25.36
C VAL A 32 -13.25 -24.34 -25.45
N LYS A 33 -13.62 -23.27 -24.75
CA LYS A 33 -12.83 -22.04 -24.62
C LYS A 33 -11.87 -22.14 -23.43
N ARG A 34 -10.57 -21.93 -23.67
CA ARG A 34 -9.53 -21.91 -22.63
C ARG A 34 -8.65 -20.69 -22.75
N ILE A 35 -8.12 -20.22 -21.63
CA ILE A 35 -7.04 -19.26 -21.59
C ILE A 35 -5.77 -19.99 -22.01
N VAL A 36 -5.08 -19.47 -23.01
CA VAL A 36 -3.84 -20.07 -23.54
C VAL A 36 -2.63 -19.18 -23.33
N LYS A 37 -2.84 -17.89 -23.04
CA LYS A 37 -1.76 -16.94 -22.78
C LYS A 37 -2.23 -15.77 -21.92
N LEU A 38 -1.32 -15.25 -21.11
CA LEU A 38 -1.45 -13.96 -20.45
C LEU A 38 -0.25 -13.11 -20.87
N ASP A 39 -0.47 -11.87 -21.27
CA ASP A 39 0.59 -10.89 -21.54
C ASP A 39 0.31 -9.57 -20.82
N GLY A 40 1.30 -8.69 -20.71
CA GLY A 40 1.05 -7.33 -20.25
C GLY A 40 0.17 -6.58 -21.26
N ASN A 41 -0.88 -5.90 -20.80
CA ASN A 41 -1.74 -5.13 -21.69
C ASN A 41 -0.94 -3.97 -22.34
N PRO A 42 -0.78 -3.96 -23.69
CA PRO A 42 0.01 -2.95 -24.38
C PRO A 42 -0.56 -1.52 -24.23
N HIS A 43 -1.86 -1.40 -23.93
CA HIS A 43 -2.53 -0.12 -23.71
C HIS A 43 -2.43 0.38 -22.25
N SER A 44 -1.78 -0.37 -21.37
CA SER A 44 -1.71 0.00 -19.95
C SER A 44 -0.74 1.16 -19.71
N THR A 45 -1.25 2.24 -19.11
CA THR A 45 -0.42 3.31 -18.55
C THR A 45 0.33 2.88 -17.28
N LEU A 46 -0.18 1.85 -16.59
CA LEU A 46 0.35 1.37 -15.32
C LEU A 46 1.61 0.52 -15.51
N ASN A 47 1.49 -0.61 -16.21
CA ASN A 47 2.61 -1.54 -16.43
C ASN A 47 3.23 -1.44 -17.84
N ARG A 48 2.76 -0.54 -18.71
CA ARG A 48 3.38 -0.22 -20.03
C ARG A 48 3.62 -1.48 -20.89
N GLY A 49 2.62 -2.37 -20.94
CA GLY A 49 2.71 -3.63 -21.69
C GLY A 49 3.62 -4.69 -21.07
N LYS A 50 4.18 -4.48 -19.87
CA LYS A 50 5.06 -5.45 -19.20
C LYS A 50 4.30 -6.28 -18.17
N MET A 51 4.79 -7.47 -17.90
CA MET A 51 4.26 -8.34 -16.85
C MET A 51 5.39 -9.17 -16.25
N CYS A 52 5.33 -9.40 -14.94
CA CYS A 52 6.31 -10.23 -14.25
C CYS A 52 6.07 -11.73 -14.49
N ALA A 53 7.07 -12.56 -14.18
CA ALA A 53 6.99 -14.01 -14.33
C ALA A 53 5.81 -14.64 -13.58
N ARG A 54 5.46 -14.10 -12.39
CA ARG A 54 4.29 -14.56 -11.63
C ARG A 54 2.99 -14.37 -12.43
N GLY A 55 2.79 -13.17 -13.00
CA GLY A 55 1.60 -12.88 -13.81
C GLY A 55 1.51 -13.75 -15.06
N GLN A 56 2.64 -13.97 -15.75
CA GLN A 56 2.75 -14.88 -16.90
C GLN A 56 2.41 -16.33 -16.51
N ALA A 57 2.84 -16.79 -15.34
CA ALA A 57 2.51 -18.11 -14.80
C ALA A 57 1.06 -18.24 -14.29
N GLY A 58 0.23 -17.19 -14.37
CA GLY A 58 -1.12 -17.17 -13.79
C GLY A 58 -2.07 -18.25 -14.31
N LEU A 59 -1.81 -18.83 -15.49
CA LEU A 59 -2.56 -19.99 -16.00
C LEU A 59 -2.48 -21.18 -15.04
N GLN A 60 -1.34 -21.35 -14.35
CA GLN A 60 -1.17 -22.45 -13.39
C GLN A 60 -2.21 -22.38 -12.28
N GLN A 61 -2.55 -21.20 -11.76
CA GLN A 61 -3.61 -21.08 -10.74
C GLN A 61 -4.98 -21.55 -11.26
N THR A 62 -5.29 -21.33 -12.54
CA THR A 62 -6.58 -21.71 -13.12
C THR A 62 -6.65 -23.21 -13.42
N TYR A 63 -5.55 -23.76 -13.93
CA TYR A 63 -5.45 -25.13 -14.44
C TYR A 63 -4.64 -26.07 -13.55
N ASP A 64 -4.33 -25.65 -12.32
CA ASP A 64 -3.60 -26.47 -11.36
C ASP A 64 -4.30 -27.83 -11.19
N PRO A 65 -3.59 -28.96 -11.34
CA PRO A 65 -4.18 -30.28 -11.11
C PRO A 65 -4.73 -30.44 -9.68
N ASP A 66 -4.13 -29.74 -8.70
CA ASP A 66 -4.48 -29.80 -7.28
C ASP A 66 -5.52 -28.73 -6.89
N ARG A 67 -6.04 -27.95 -7.84
CA ARG A 67 -7.06 -26.94 -7.57
C ARG A 67 -8.33 -27.58 -6.99
N PHE A 68 -8.76 -27.11 -5.81
CA PHE A 68 -10.04 -27.50 -5.24
C PHE A 68 -11.20 -27.05 -6.11
N LYS A 69 -12.05 -28.00 -6.52
CA LYS A 69 -13.23 -27.77 -7.36
C LYS A 69 -14.54 -27.83 -6.58
N LYS A 70 -14.51 -28.41 -5.37
CA LYS A 70 -15.65 -28.62 -4.49
C LYS A 70 -15.22 -28.41 -3.04
N PRO A 71 -16.17 -28.12 -2.13
CA PRO A 71 -15.92 -28.18 -0.69
C PRO A 71 -15.40 -29.55 -0.27
N LEU A 72 -14.48 -29.55 0.70
CA LEU A 72 -13.89 -30.75 1.28
C LEU A 72 -14.09 -30.75 2.80
N ILE A 73 -14.63 -31.84 3.33
CA ILE A 73 -14.81 -32.04 4.77
C ILE A 73 -13.83 -33.12 5.24
N ARG A 74 -13.09 -32.86 6.31
CA ARG A 74 -12.15 -33.82 6.90
C ARG A 74 -12.91 -35.06 7.37
N VAL A 75 -12.40 -36.25 7.04
CA VAL A 75 -13.02 -37.52 7.45
C VAL A 75 -12.99 -37.65 8.98
N GLU A 76 -14.11 -38.05 9.57
CA GLU A 76 -14.23 -38.22 11.02
C GLU A 76 -13.20 -39.24 11.54
N GLY A 77 -12.63 -38.97 12.71
CA GLY A 77 -11.54 -39.79 13.27
C GLY A 77 -10.13 -39.60 12.67
N SER A 78 -9.97 -38.87 11.56
CA SER A 78 -8.63 -38.51 11.04
C SER A 78 -8.00 -37.32 11.77
N LYS A 79 -6.67 -37.19 11.77
CA LYS A 79 -5.98 -36.04 12.39
C LYS A 79 -5.69 -34.91 11.38
N ARG A 80 -5.54 -33.68 11.89
CA ARG A 80 -5.05 -32.55 11.08
C ARG A 80 -3.67 -32.88 10.53
N GLY A 81 -3.45 -32.61 9.25
CA GLY A 81 -2.20 -32.94 8.54
C GLY A 81 -2.20 -34.29 7.80
N GLU A 82 -3.18 -35.19 8.04
CA GLU A 82 -3.23 -36.50 7.34
C GLU A 82 -3.77 -36.42 5.90
N TRP A 83 -4.22 -35.25 5.45
CA TRP A 83 -4.81 -35.04 4.11
C TRP A 83 -6.01 -35.96 3.78
N LYS A 84 -6.77 -36.41 4.79
CA LYS A 84 -7.95 -37.27 4.62
C LYS A 84 -9.24 -36.46 4.57
N PHE A 85 -9.73 -36.21 3.36
CA PHE A 85 -10.95 -35.46 3.10
C PHE A 85 -11.93 -36.23 2.23
N ARG A 86 -13.21 -35.92 2.36
CA ARG A 86 -14.26 -36.30 1.42
C ARG A 86 -14.84 -35.06 0.75
N GLU A 87 -15.28 -35.22 -0.49
CA GLU A 87 -16.07 -34.18 -1.15
C GLU A 87 -17.40 -33.96 -0.42
N ALA A 88 -17.89 -32.73 -0.48
CA ALA A 88 -19.18 -32.31 0.05
C ALA A 88 -19.86 -31.34 -0.93
N SER A 89 -21.19 -31.21 -0.81
CA SER A 89 -21.88 -30.10 -1.48
C SER A 89 -21.65 -28.78 -0.72
N TRP A 90 -22.02 -27.66 -1.32
CA TRP A 90 -21.94 -26.36 -0.63
C TRP A 90 -22.93 -26.29 0.54
N GLU A 91 -24.13 -26.83 0.36
CA GLU A 91 -25.17 -26.91 1.39
C GLU A 91 -24.66 -27.72 2.59
N GLU A 92 -24.09 -28.91 2.34
CA GLU A 92 -23.52 -29.74 3.40
C GLU A 92 -22.36 -29.03 4.13
N ALA A 93 -21.49 -28.32 3.40
CA ALA A 93 -20.39 -27.58 4.01
C ALA A 93 -20.89 -26.46 4.93
N TRP A 94 -21.93 -25.73 4.53
CA TRP A 94 -22.54 -24.70 5.36
C TRP A 94 -23.24 -25.28 6.59
N ASP A 95 -24.03 -26.34 6.41
CA ASP A 95 -24.69 -27.04 7.53
C ASP A 95 -23.67 -27.58 8.53
N TYR A 96 -22.53 -28.09 8.04
CA TYR A 96 -21.44 -28.57 8.89
C TYR A 96 -20.86 -27.43 9.74
N ILE A 97 -20.56 -26.27 9.13
CA ILE A 97 -20.04 -25.09 9.83
C ILE A 97 -21.06 -24.62 10.87
N GLU A 98 -22.32 -24.49 10.50
CA GLU A 98 -23.39 -24.04 11.40
C GLU A 98 -23.56 -24.98 12.59
N LYS A 99 -23.66 -26.30 12.35
CA LYS A 99 -23.83 -27.31 13.41
C LYS A 99 -22.66 -27.31 14.38
N LYS A 100 -21.42 -27.22 13.89
CA LYS A 100 -20.23 -27.14 14.75
C LYS A 100 -20.24 -25.87 15.59
N SER A 101 -20.61 -24.74 14.99
CA SER A 101 -20.65 -23.43 15.66
C SER A 101 -21.70 -23.40 16.76
N LYS A 102 -22.94 -23.84 16.45
CA LYS A 102 -24.03 -23.96 17.43
C LYS A 102 -23.71 -24.97 18.53
N GLY A 103 -23.17 -26.13 18.18
CA GLY A 103 -22.80 -27.17 19.14
C GLY A 103 -21.72 -26.74 20.12
N ALA A 104 -20.77 -25.91 19.66
CA ALA A 104 -19.74 -25.30 20.51
C ALA A 104 -20.21 -24.00 21.20
N LYS A 105 -21.44 -23.54 20.93
CA LYS A 105 -22.04 -22.30 21.49
C LYS A 105 -21.20 -21.04 21.23
N ILE A 106 -20.51 -21.01 20.08
CA ILE A 106 -19.62 -19.91 19.70
C ILE A 106 -20.44 -18.62 19.55
N GLN A 107 -20.02 -17.58 20.24
CA GLN A 107 -20.60 -16.24 20.17
C GLN A 107 -20.00 -15.45 18.99
N PRO A 108 -20.72 -14.47 18.43
CA PRO A 108 -20.22 -13.63 17.34
C PRO A 108 -18.82 -13.04 17.57
N TRP A 109 -18.53 -12.54 18.77
CA TRP A 109 -17.24 -11.94 19.12
C TRP A 109 -16.10 -12.94 19.33
N GLU A 110 -16.38 -14.24 19.32
CA GLU A 110 -15.36 -15.29 19.39
C GLU A 110 -14.87 -15.69 17.98
N TRP A 111 -15.58 -15.27 16.93
CA TRP A 111 -15.13 -15.44 15.56
C TRP A 111 -14.02 -14.46 15.22
N THR A 112 -13.04 -14.93 14.44
CA THR A 112 -12.05 -14.08 13.79
C THR A 112 -12.03 -14.38 12.31
N LEU A 113 -12.25 -13.34 11.50
CA LEU A 113 -12.07 -13.41 10.06
C LEU A 113 -10.60 -13.15 9.75
N ILE A 114 -9.91 -14.19 9.31
CA ILE A 114 -8.51 -14.10 8.88
C ILE A 114 -8.49 -14.15 7.36
N GLY A 115 -7.97 -13.10 6.73
CA GLY A 115 -7.88 -13.04 5.28
C GLY A 115 -6.68 -12.23 4.79
N GLY A 116 -6.23 -12.56 3.58
CA GLY A 116 -5.19 -11.80 2.89
C GLY A 116 -5.76 -10.58 2.15
N TRP A 117 -5.03 -10.15 1.12
CA TRP A 117 -5.35 -9.00 0.27
C TRP A 117 -6.80 -9.08 -0.24
N THR A 118 -7.20 -10.32 -0.53
CA THR A 118 -8.54 -10.81 -0.79
C THR A 118 -9.62 -10.18 0.11
N SER A 119 -9.55 -10.27 1.44
CA SER A 119 -10.62 -9.76 2.32
C SER A 119 -10.63 -8.24 2.49
N CYS A 120 -9.56 -7.55 2.08
CA CYS A 120 -9.37 -6.11 2.28
C CYS A 120 -9.73 -5.26 1.06
N ILE A 121 -9.47 -5.72 -0.17
CA ILE A 121 -9.73 -4.91 -1.38
C ILE A 121 -10.69 -5.59 -2.36
N PHE A 122 -10.52 -6.88 -2.64
CA PHE A 122 -11.36 -7.59 -3.61
C PHE A 122 -12.68 -8.06 -3.04
N TYR A 123 -12.62 -8.57 -1.82
CA TYR A 123 -13.77 -9.14 -1.13
C TYR A 123 -14.24 -8.27 0.02
N MET A 124 -13.73 -7.05 0.17
CA MET A 124 -14.21 -6.10 1.18
C MET A 124 -15.74 -5.95 1.13
N ASN A 125 -16.28 -5.86 -0.08
CA ASN A 125 -17.72 -5.73 -0.35
C ASN A 125 -18.55 -6.97 0.04
N TRP A 126 -17.90 -8.09 0.38
CA TRP A 126 -18.55 -9.28 0.92
C TRP A 126 -18.15 -9.55 2.37
N SER A 127 -16.86 -9.43 2.71
CA SER A 127 -16.29 -9.73 4.03
C SER A 127 -16.77 -8.75 5.10
N VAL A 128 -16.79 -7.46 4.82
CA VAL A 128 -17.22 -6.44 5.79
C VAL A 128 -18.72 -6.55 6.06
N PRO A 129 -19.62 -6.60 5.04
CA PRO A 129 -21.04 -6.84 5.29
C PRO A 129 -21.29 -8.17 5.99
N PHE A 130 -20.57 -9.25 5.65
CA PHE A 130 -20.68 -10.52 6.35
C PHE A 130 -20.31 -10.39 7.84
N ALA A 131 -19.20 -9.73 8.16
CA ALA A 131 -18.78 -9.52 9.54
C ALA A 131 -19.80 -8.70 10.32
N VAL A 132 -20.25 -7.57 9.76
CA VAL A 132 -21.22 -6.66 10.37
C VAL A 132 -22.56 -7.36 10.59
N ALA A 133 -23.09 -8.07 9.59
CA ALA A 133 -24.36 -8.77 9.68
C ALA A 133 -24.35 -9.89 10.73
N ASN A 134 -23.19 -10.51 10.96
CA ASN A 134 -23.03 -11.59 11.94
C ASN A 134 -22.50 -11.10 13.29
N GLY A 135 -22.27 -9.80 13.49
CA GLY A 135 -21.74 -9.25 14.74
C GLY A 135 -20.31 -9.67 15.06
N ILE A 136 -19.49 -9.95 14.05
CA ILE A 136 -18.10 -10.39 14.19
C ILE A 136 -17.20 -9.13 14.22
N PRO A 137 -16.63 -8.76 15.39
CA PRO A 137 -15.81 -7.55 15.52
C PRO A 137 -14.35 -7.79 15.11
N ASN A 138 -13.90 -9.05 15.03
CA ASN A 138 -12.49 -9.37 14.83
C ASN A 138 -12.20 -9.66 13.35
N ILE A 139 -11.57 -8.71 12.68
CA ILE A 139 -11.07 -8.85 11.31
C ILE A 139 -9.56 -8.65 11.29
N VAL A 140 -8.83 -9.72 10.96
CA VAL A 140 -7.38 -9.69 10.77
C VAL A 140 -7.11 -9.82 9.29
N ALA A 141 -6.58 -8.76 8.68
CA ALA A 141 -6.34 -8.70 7.25
C ALA A 141 -4.86 -8.45 6.94
N SER A 142 -4.22 -9.35 6.20
CA SER A 142 -2.94 -9.05 5.54
C SER A 142 -3.25 -8.44 4.19
N PRO A 143 -2.97 -7.15 3.94
CA PRO A 143 -1.73 -6.53 4.33
C PRO A 143 -1.89 -5.45 5.39
N MET A 144 -3.09 -5.18 5.92
CA MET A 144 -3.31 -4.05 6.83
C MET A 144 -2.35 -4.11 8.03
N GLN A 145 -2.63 -4.97 9.02
CA GLN A 145 -1.88 -4.95 10.28
C GLN A 145 -0.39 -5.31 10.11
N HIS A 146 -0.05 -6.17 9.14
CA HIS A 146 1.30 -6.73 9.00
C HIS A 146 2.16 -6.08 7.91
N CYS A 147 1.61 -5.23 7.06
CA CYS A 147 2.33 -4.72 5.90
C CYS A 147 2.14 -3.21 5.66
N VAL A 148 0.91 -2.69 5.57
CA VAL A 148 0.70 -1.27 5.19
C VAL A 148 0.49 -0.33 6.37
N THR A 149 0.03 -0.82 7.53
CA THR A 149 -0.32 0.04 8.67
C THR A 149 0.81 0.96 9.12
N THR A 150 2.06 0.50 9.14
CA THR A 150 3.20 1.33 9.57
C THR A 150 3.49 2.47 8.60
N GLY A 151 3.37 2.22 7.29
CA GLY A 151 3.52 3.24 6.26
C GLY A 151 2.37 4.25 6.25
N HIS A 152 1.14 3.78 6.48
CA HIS A 152 -0.04 4.63 6.61
C HIS A 152 0.11 5.52 7.85
N LEU A 153 0.36 4.97 9.03
CA LEU A 153 0.47 5.76 10.25
C LEU A 153 1.48 6.92 10.12
N GLY A 154 2.65 6.66 9.52
CA GLY A 154 3.65 7.69 9.28
C GLY A 154 3.19 8.76 8.27
N THR A 155 2.60 8.35 7.15
CA THR A 155 2.13 9.28 6.10
C THR A 155 0.90 10.08 6.55
N ASP A 156 -0.03 9.42 7.23
CA ASP A 156 -1.32 9.96 7.68
C ASP A 156 -1.11 10.94 8.84
N ALA A 157 -0.15 10.67 9.73
CA ALA A 157 0.22 11.60 10.79
C ALA A 157 0.80 12.92 10.24
N VAL A 158 1.39 12.89 9.04
CA VAL A 158 1.98 14.08 8.39
C VAL A 158 0.99 14.78 7.45
N THR A 159 0.19 14.01 6.70
CA THR A 159 -0.70 14.53 5.66
C THR A 159 -2.17 14.64 6.08
N GLY A 160 -2.53 14.14 7.27
CA GLY A 160 -3.88 14.20 7.83
C GLY A 160 -4.92 13.32 7.13
N THR A 161 -4.49 12.38 6.27
CA THR A 161 -5.39 11.56 5.45
C THR A 161 -5.30 10.08 5.86
N PHE A 162 -6.30 9.55 6.56
CA PHE A 162 -6.32 8.15 7.03
C PHE A 162 -6.49 7.10 5.91
N ASN A 163 -6.56 7.51 4.65
CA ASN A 163 -6.93 6.63 3.53
C ASN A 163 -6.05 6.82 2.29
N VAL A 164 -4.72 6.95 2.47
CA VAL A 164 -3.75 6.84 1.36
C VAL A 164 -3.52 5.37 0.96
N HIS A 165 -4.60 4.58 0.86
CA HIS A 165 -4.54 3.25 0.24
C HIS A 165 -4.15 3.33 -1.25
N ASP A 166 -4.19 4.53 -1.84
CA ASP A 166 -3.60 4.85 -3.13
C ASP A 166 -2.08 4.78 -3.01
N GLU A 167 -1.50 3.73 -3.58
CA GLU A 167 -0.06 3.64 -3.79
C GLU A 167 0.37 4.84 -4.65
N ILE A 168 0.99 5.85 -4.04
CA ILE A 168 1.61 6.96 -4.77
C ILE A 168 2.72 6.35 -5.63
N LEU A 169 2.42 6.19 -6.92
CA LEU A 169 3.36 5.61 -7.86
C LEU A 169 4.50 6.61 -8.06
N PRO A 170 5.75 6.27 -7.68
CA PRO A 170 6.83 7.23 -7.76
C PRO A 170 7.11 7.61 -9.21
N ASP A 171 7.29 8.91 -9.44
CA ASP A 171 7.55 9.51 -10.76
C ASP A 171 9.02 9.34 -11.18
N TYR A 172 9.49 8.09 -11.20
CA TYR A 172 10.90 7.77 -11.42
C TYR A 172 11.42 8.25 -12.79
N ASP A 173 10.57 8.31 -13.80
CA ASP A 173 10.94 8.73 -15.16
C ASP A 173 11.36 10.20 -15.24
N ASN A 174 10.85 11.06 -14.35
CA ASN A 174 11.21 12.47 -14.28
C ASN A 174 12.27 12.78 -13.21
N ALA A 175 12.53 11.84 -12.29
CA ALA A 175 13.50 12.02 -11.23
C ALA A 175 14.94 12.16 -11.77
N LYS A 176 15.72 13.08 -11.18
CA LYS A 176 17.17 13.21 -11.43
C LYS A 176 18.02 12.52 -10.36
N TYR A 177 17.44 12.32 -9.19
CA TYR A 177 18.07 11.69 -8.04
C TYR A 177 17.02 10.85 -7.32
N ILE A 178 17.31 9.56 -7.11
CA ILE A 178 16.40 8.61 -6.47
C ILE A 178 17.13 8.03 -5.26
N VAL A 179 16.53 8.22 -4.07
CA VAL A 179 17.00 7.59 -2.84
C VAL A 179 16.04 6.49 -2.47
N TYR A 180 16.53 5.26 -2.42
CA TYR A 180 15.81 4.12 -1.86
C TYR A 180 16.23 3.93 -0.41
N VAL A 181 15.26 3.97 0.51
CA VAL A 181 15.46 3.68 1.94
C VAL A 181 14.81 2.34 2.27
N GLY A 182 15.62 1.32 2.54
CA GLY A 182 15.16 -0.02 2.93
C GLY A 182 14.19 -0.69 1.95
N ASN A 183 14.21 -0.30 0.67
CA ASN A 183 13.18 -0.66 -0.29
C ASN A 183 13.74 -1.42 -1.50
N ASN A 184 13.26 -2.66 -1.63
CA ASN A 184 13.60 -3.56 -2.73
C ASN A 184 12.35 -3.98 -3.53
N ALA A 185 11.23 -3.27 -3.37
CA ALA A 185 9.94 -3.66 -3.96
C ALA A 185 9.91 -3.50 -5.48
N SER A 186 10.64 -2.51 -6.02
CA SER A 186 10.78 -2.34 -7.46
C SER A 186 11.48 -3.57 -8.05
N ILE A 187 12.77 -3.78 -7.77
CA ILE A 187 13.58 -4.80 -8.45
C ILE A 187 13.35 -6.19 -7.86
N GLY A 188 13.66 -6.41 -6.57
CA GLY A 188 13.53 -7.74 -5.96
C GLY A 188 12.07 -8.20 -5.78
N GLY A 189 11.17 -7.28 -5.41
CA GLY A 189 9.73 -7.57 -5.30
C GLY A 189 9.00 -7.64 -6.64
N VAL A 190 9.65 -7.20 -7.73
CA VAL A 190 9.14 -7.17 -9.11
C VAL A 190 7.78 -6.48 -9.22
N SER A 191 7.63 -5.30 -8.59
CA SER A 191 6.48 -4.42 -8.82
C SER A 191 6.59 -3.80 -10.22
N THR A 192 5.94 -4.42 -11.20
CA THR A 192 6.16 -4.11 -12.63
C THR A 192 5.90 -2.63 -12.94
N CYS A 193 4.87 -2.03 -12.35
CA CYS A 193 4.55 -0.60 -12.53
C CYS A 193 5.69 0.33 -12.06
N ARG A 194 6.39 -0.05 -10.99
CA ARG A 194 7.57 0.67 -10.47
C ARG A 194 8.81 0.40 -11.33
N VAL A 195 9.07 -0.86 -11.70
CA VAL A 195 10.27 -1.25 -12.47
C VAL A 195 10.33 -0.56 -13.82
N VAL A 196 9.23 -0.50 -14.56
CA VAL A 196 9.23 0.13 -15.89
C VAL A 196 9.56 1.63 -15.82
N ARG A 197 9.16 2.30 -14.74
CA ARG A 197 9.46 3.71 -14.49
C ARG A 197 10.89 3.88 -13.98
N PHE A 198 11.33 3.05 -13.04
CA PHE A 198 12.71 3.04 -12.56
C PHE A 198 13.71 2.85 -13.71
N ALA A 199 13.45 1.90 -14.61
CA ALA A 199 14.30 1.67 -15.79
C ALA A 199 14.33 2.90 -16.73
N ALA A 200 13.19 3.57 -16.92
CA ALA A 200 13.12 4.80 -17.70
C ALA A 200 13.91 5.95 -17.02
N GLY A 201 13.74 6.14 -15.70
CA GLY A 201 14.50 7.11 -14.92
C GLY A 201 16.01 6.91 -15.01
N ARG A 202 16.48 5.66 -14.86
CA ARG A 202 17.89 5.29 -15.07
C ARG A 202 18.37 5.66 -16.48
N LYS A 203 17.59 5.31 -17.51
CA LYS A 203 17.91 5.67 -18.90
C LYS A 203 17.97 7.19 -19.12
N ASN A 204 17.14 7.94 -18.40
CA ASN A 204 17.12 9.41 -18.41
C ASN A 204 18.24 10.06 -17.56
N GLY A 205 19.14 9.24 -16.98
CA GLY A 205 20.32 9.71 -16.24
C GLY A 205 20.08 9.95 -14.75
N ALA A 206 19.01 9.41 -14.15
CA ALA A 206 18.80 9.53 -12.71
C ALA A 206 19.93 8.85 -11.91
N LYS A 207 20.55 9.59 -10.99
CA LYS A 207 21.46 9.00 -9.98
C LYS A 207 20.63 8.23 -8.96
N VAL A 208 21.05 7.02 -8.63
CA VAL A 208 20.36 6.13 -7.70
C VAL A 208 21.26 5.82 -6.52
N VAL A 209 20.77 6.15 -5.33
CA VAL A 209 21.41 5.83 -4.05
C VAL A 209 20.51 4.89 -3.28
N VAL A 210 21.08 3.84 -2.71
CA VAL A 210 20.35 2.85 -1.93
C VAL A 210 20.91 2.80 -0.52
N LEU A 211 20.07 3.15 0.45
CA LEU A 211 20.29 3.01 1.87
C LEU A 211 19.66 1.69 2.32
N ASP A 212 20.47 0.66 2.54
CA ASP A 212 19.99 -0.70 2.85
C ASP A 212 21.06 -1.46 3.63
N PRO A 213 20.73 -2.16 4.74
CA PRO A 213 21.71 -2.95 5.48
C PRO A 213 22.39 -4.07 4.67
N ARG A 214 21.72 -4.58 3.64
CA ARG A 214 22.29 -5.59 2.74
C ARG A 214 22.47 -5.02 1.33
N LEU A 215 23.38 -5.62 0.57
CA LEU A 215 23.46 -5.37 -0.87
C LEU A 215 22.27 -6.07 -1.56
N SER A 216 21.13 -5.38 -1.59
CA SER A 216 19.92 -5.86 -2.23
C SER A 216 19.98 -5.81 -3.76
N GLU A 217 18.98 -6.40 -4.41
CA GLU A 217 18.83 -6.41 -5.85
C GLU A 217 18.73 -4.98 -6.40
N THR A 218 18.00 -4.09 -5.70
CA THR A 218 18.02 -2.65 -5.99
C THR A 218 19.42 -2.06 -5.78
N ALA A 219 20.09 -2.35 -4.66
CA ALA A 219 21.44 -1.83 -4.38
C ALA A 219 22.47 -2.27 -5.45
N SER A 220 22.36 -3.48 -5.97
CA SER A 220 23.22 -4.00 -7.06
C SER A 220 23.09 -3.24 -8.38
N LYS A 221 22.05 -2.41 -8.53
CA LYS A 221 21.79 -1.57 -9.70
C LYS A 221 21.94 -0.07 -9.42
N ALA A 222 22.29 0.29 -8.18
CA ALA A 222 22.49 1.66 -7.75
C ALA A 222 23.86 2.19 -8.19
N ASP A 223 24.00 3.51 -8.23
CA ASP A 223 25.30 4.15 -8.39
C ASP A 223 26.06 4.19 -7.05
N GLU A 224 25.32 4.17 -5.94
CA GLU A 224 25.87 4.22 -4.59
C GLU A 224 25.04 3.36 -3.64
N TRP A 225 25.71 2.52 -2.85
CA TRP A 225 25.10 1.73 -1.78
C TRP A 225 25.65 2.21 -0.44
N VAL A 226 24.75 2.58 0.46
CA VAL A 226 25.05 3.03 1.82
C VAL A 226 24.62 1.94 2.81
N PRO A 227 25.55 1.12 3.32
CA PRO A 227 25.25 0.05 4.27
C PRO A 227 25.05 0.60 5.68
N ILE A 228 23.80 0.83 6.08
CA ILE A 228 23.45 1.16 7.47
C ILE A 228 23.29 -0.09 8.33
N ARG A 229 23.35 0.07 9.65
CA ARG A 229 22.97 -1.02 10.56
C ARG A 229 21.45 -1.21 10.51
N PRO A 230 20.93 -2.44 10.63
CA PRO A 230 19.49 -2.66 10.72
C PRO A 230 18.87 -1.83 11.86
N GLY A 231 17.80 -1.09 11.57
CA GLY A 231 17.08 -0.26 12.53
C GLY A 231 17.70 1.12 12.83
N THR A 232 18.74 1.55 12.10
CA THR A 232 19.36 2.88 12.26
C THR A 232 19.05 3.83 11.11
N ASP A 233 17.98 3.57 10.36
CA ASP A 233 17.49 4.43 9.28
C ASP A 233 16.95 5.77 9.80
N LEU A 234 16.31 5.78 10.99
CA LEU A 234 15.89 7.00 11.65
C LEU A 234 17.09 7.91 11.99
N ASP A 235 18.16 7.34 12.55
CA ASP A 235 19.37 8.08 12.89
C ASP A 235 19.99 8.73 11.64
N PHE A 236 20.02 8.00 10.53
CA PHE A 236 20.50 8.51 9.25
C PHE A 236 19.64 9.67 8.73
N CYS A 237 18.31 9.52 8.76
CA CYS A 237 17.38 10.57 8.36
C CYS A 237 17.51 11.84 9.25
N LEU A 238 17.69 11.68 10.55
CA LEU A 238 17.91 12.80 11.49
C LEU A 238 19.25 13.49 11.23
N ALA A 239 20.31 12.74 10.94
CA ALA A 239 21.60 13.30 10.56
C ALA A 239 21.51 14.09 9.24
N MET A 240 20.78 13.59 8.24
CA MET A 240 20.50 14.32 7.01
C MET A 240 19.73 15.61 7.28
N LEU A 241 18.67 15.56 8.11
CA LEU A 241 17.89 16.75 8.47
C LEU A 241 18.75 17.80 9.16
N ARG A 242 19.62 17.39 10.09
CA ARG A 242 20.59 18.29 10.75
C ARG A 242 21.48 18.99 9.73
N GLU A 243 22.08 18.24 8.79
CA GLU A 243 22.92 18.82 7.75
C GLU A 243 22.14 19.78 6.83
N MET A 244 20.89 19.45 6.50
CA MET A 244 20.02 20.33 5.72
C MET A 244 19.72 21.65 6.46
N LEU A 245 19.50 21.60 7.77
CA LEU A 245 19.25 22.79 8.58
C LEU A 245 20.53 23.65 8.72
N ASP A 246 21.65 23.03 9.09
CA ASP A 246 22.94 23.71 9.30
C ASP A 246 23.42 24.42 8.01
N LYS A 247 23.25 23.75 6.86
CA LYS A 247 23.68 24.28 5.55
C LYS A 247 22.58 25.04 4.80
N ARG A 248 21.38 25.14 5.37
CA ARG A 248 20.19 25.75 4.75
C ARG A 248 19.80 25.15 3.40
N TYR A 249 19.90 23.82 3.26
CA TYR A 249 19.45 23.07 2.10
C TYR A 249 17.97 22.72 2.18
N PHE A 250 17.12 23.73 2.28
CA PHE A 250 15.67 23.55 2.33
C PHE A 250 14.93 24.72 1.65
N HIS A 251 13.69 24.49 1.25
CA HIS A 251 12.85 25.51 0.65
C HIS A 251 12.07 26.26 1.75
N ALA A 252 12.67 27.32 2.31
CA ALA A 252 12.14 28.04 3.48
C ALA A 252 10.67 28.48 3.32
N GLU A 253 10.33 29.05 2.17
CA GLU A 253 8.95 29.48 1.89
C GLU A 253 7.96 28.31 1.89
N PHE A 254 8.38 27.12 1.44
CA PHE A 254 7.49 25.96 1.41
C PHE A 254 7.19 25.52 2.84
N LEU A 255 8.22 25.46 3.69
CA LEU A 255 8.06 25.14 5.10
C LEU A 255 7.12 26.13 5.80
N ARG A 256 7.31 27.43 5.56
CA ARG A 256 6.48 28.49 6.15
C ARG A 256 5.04 28.47 5.65
N VAL A 257 4.81 28.16 4.37
CA VAL A 257 3.47 28.28 3.76
C VAL A 257 2.68 26.97 3.75
N ARG A 258 3.34 25.81 3.69
CA ARG A 258 2.72 24.50 3.39
C ARG A 258 2.81 23.49 4.51
N THR A 259 3.46 23.84 5.60
CA THR A 259 3.64 22.93 6.74
C THR A 259 3.22 23.64 8.03
N ASN A 260 3.22 22.89 9.13
CA ASN A 260 3.00 23.41 10.47
C ASN A 260 4.28 24.00 11.12
N MET A 261 5.40 24.09 10.39
CA MET A 261 6.63 24.68 10.93
C MET A 261 6.51 26.10 11.53
N PRO A 262 5.70 27.04 11.00
CA PRO A 262 5.61 28.38 11.60
C PRO A 262 4.65 28.45 12.78
N PHE A 263 4.03 27.33 13.19
CA PHE A 263 3.04 27.35 14.26
C PHE A 263 3.72 27.59 15.59
N LEU A 264 3.17 28.53 16.36
CA LEU A 264 3.71 28.85 17.66
C LEU A 264 3.48 27.70 18.65
N VAL A 265 4.50 27.44 19.46
CA VAL A 265 4.47 26.45 20.55
C VAL A 265 4.94 27.09 21.85
N TYR A 266 4.45 26.57 22.98
CA TYR A 266 4.87 26.95 24.32
C TYR A 266 5.02 25.69 25.19
N LYS A 267 5.74 25.79 26.31
CA LYS A 267 5.76 24.74 27.33
C LYS A 267 4.70 25.04 28.39
N ASP A 268 3.87 24.06 28.70
CA ASP A 268 2.91 24.17 29.81
C ASP A 268 3.58 23.94 31.18
N ASP A 269 2.78 23.94 32.25
CA ASP A 269 3.24 23.76 33.63
C ASP A 269 3.89 22.39 33.88
N ASN A 270 3.67 21.40 33.02
CA ASN A 270 4.31 20.08 33.07
C ASN A 270 5.58 19.99 32.19
N GLU A 271 6.01 21.12 31.62
CA GLU A 271 7.09 21.22 30.62
C GLU A 271 6.81 20.55 29.27
N ASP A 272 5.54 20.21 29.00
CA ASP A 272 5.13 19.60 27.74
C ASP A 272 4.92 20.66 26.66
N TRP A 273 5.37 20.36 25.44
CA TRP A 273 5.18 21.25 24.28
C TRP A 273 3.72 21.25 23.82
N GLN A 274 3.10 22.42 23.86
CA GLN A 274 1.73 22.65 23.41
C GLN A 274 1.73 23.62 22.22
N LEU A 275 0.81 23.41 21.28
CA LEU A 275 0.52 24.38 20.22
C LEU A 275 -0.23 25.58 20.80
N VAL A 276 0.21 26.79 20.45
CA VAL A 276 -0.55 28.02 20.74
C VAL A 276 -1.77 28.06 19.83
N LYS A 277 -2.94 28.17 20.45
CA LYS A 277 -4.24 28.16 19.79
C LYS A 277 -5.10 29.31 20.28
N ASP A 278 -6.04 29.74 19.45
CA ASP A 278 -7.08 30.67 19.88
C ASP A 278 -8.22 29.97 20.67
N SER A 279 -9.26 30.71 21.03
CA SER A 279 -10.42 30.19 21.78
C SER A 279 -11.23 29.12 21.04
N GLU A 280 -11.06 28.98 19.73
CA GLU A 280 -11.71 27.96 18.89
C GLU A 280 -10.75 26.79 18.57
N GLY A 281 -9.53 26.80 19.11
CA GLY A 281 -8.54 25.75 18.89
C GLY A 281 -7.74 25.89 17.59
N ARG A 282 -7.80 27.05 16.91
CA ARG A 282 -7.10 27.32 15.64
C ARG A 282 -5.63 27.70 15.88
N PRO A 283 -4.69 27.26 15.02
CA PRO A 283 -3.27 27.54 15.21
C PRO A 283 -2.93 29.02 14.99
N MET A 284 -1.86 29.47 15.65
CA MET A 284 -1.38 30.86 15.59
C MET A 284 0.06 30.93 15.07
N VAL A 285 0.37 32.00 14.32
CA VAL A 285 1.66 32.24 13.68
C VAL A 285 2.07 33.71 13.82
N VAL A 286 3.36 34.02 13.65
CA VAL A 286 3.87 35.41 13.64
C VAL A 286 4.11 35.87 12.20
N TRP A 287 3.66 37.07 11.84
CA TRP A 287 3.98 37.64 10.54
C TRP A 287 5.45 38.07 10.46
N GLU A 288 6.15 37.58 9.43
CA GLU A 288 7.52 37.96 9.07
C GLU A 288 7.79 39.46 9.17
N GLY A 289 8.87 39.79 9.89
CA GLY A 289 9.31 41.17 10.10
C GLY A 289 8.50 41.93 11.16
N THR A 290 7.58 41.28 11.86
CA THR A 290 6.73 41.89 12.89
C THR A 290 6.70 41.04 14.16
N SER A 291 6.02 41.54 15.19
CA SER A 291 5.58 40.78 16.35
C SER A 291 4.06 40.54 16.35
N GLU A 292 3.39 40.75 15.21
CA GLU A 292 1.94 40.56 15.09
C GLU A 292 1.61 39.07 15.02
N ILE A 293 0.74 38.62 15.91
CA ILE A 293 0.25 37.23 15.93
C ILE A 293 -1.05 37.15 15.13
N HIS A 294 -1.11 36.17 14.24
CA HIS A 294 -2.24 35.90 13.37
C HIS A 294 -2.78 34.50 13.60
N THR A 295 -4.11 34.38 13.65
CA THR A 295 -4.80 33.10 13.69
C THR A 295 -5.07 32.61 12.28
N ILE A 296 -4.65 31.39 11.96
CA ILE A 296 -4.89 30.77 10.66
C ILE A 296 -6.06 29.77 10.74
N PRO A 297 -6.74 29.47 9.62
CA PRO A 297 -7.78 28.43 9.61
C PRO A 297 -7.25 27.07 10.08
N ALA A 298 -8.07 26.31 10.81
CA ALA A 298 -7.70 24.98 11.31
C ALA A 298 -7.39 23.96 10.20
N PHE A 299 -8.01 24.12 9.03
CA PHE A 299 -7.82 23.25 7.86
C PHE A 299 -7.44 24.11 6.66
N SER A 300 -6.15 24.27 6.42
CA SER A 300 -5.63 24.98 5.26
C SER A 300 -4.37 24.31 4.72
N ASN A 301 -4.24 24.28 3.40
CA ASN A 301 -3.01 23.89 2.71
C ASN A 301 -2.04 25.07 2.51
N TYR A 302 -2.39 26.25 3.03
CA TYR A 302 -1.68 27.51 2.87
C TYR A 302 -1.78 28.39 4.12
N ASN A 303 -0.64 28.77 4.69
CA ASN A 303 -0.58 29.66 5.86
C ASN A 303 -0.54 31.16 5.50
N ARG A 304 -0.92 31.53 4.28
CA ARG A 304 -0.78 32.92 3.78
C ARG A 304 -1.93 33.84 4.14
N THR A 305 -3.01 33.32 4.69
CA THR A 305 -4.23 34.10 4.93
C THR A 305 -4.76 33.77 6.31
N ASP A 306 -5.01 34.81 7.12
CA ASP A 306 -5.61 34.65 8.44
C ASP A 306 -7.14 34.48 8.34
N ILE A 307 -7.77 34.20 9.48
CA ILE A 307 -9.23 34.08 9.56
C ILE A 307 -10.00 35.36 9.20
N ASN A 308 -9.32 36.51 9.13
CA ASN A 308 -9.90 37.80 8.75
C ASN A 308 -9.64 38.15 7.28
N GLY A 309 -9.01 37.26 6.51
CA GLY A 309 -8.68 37.48 5.10
C GLY A 309 -7.42 38.31 4.85
N LYS A 310 -6.65 38.68 5.88
CA LYS A 310 -5.39 39.40 5.73
C LYS A 310 -4.35 38.45 5.16
N THR A 311 -3.65 38.89 4.12
CA THR A 311 -2.58 38.11 3.48
C THR A 311 -1.22 38.49 4.04
N PHE A 312 -0.41 37.50 4.40
CA PHE A 312 0.91 37.70 5.01
C PHE A 312 1.83 36.48 4.74
N CYS A 313 3.08 36.58 5.17
CA CYS A 313 4.03 35.47 5.17
C CYS A 313 4.39 35.10 6.63
N PRO A 314 4.04 33.90 7.14
CA PRO A 314 4.41 33.48 8.50
C PRO A 314 5.93 33.43 8.63
N THR A 315 6.52 33.83 9.75
CA THR A 315 7.99 33.82 9.96
C THR A 315 8.58 32.41 9.84
#